data_AF-A0A1G8PQT0-F1
#
_entry.id   AF-A0A1G8PQT0-F1
#
_cell.length_a   1.000
_cell.length_b   1.000
_cell.length_c   1.000
_cell.angle_alpha   90.00
_cell.angle_beta   90.00
_cell.angle_gamma   90.00
#
_symmetry.space_group_name_H-M   'P 1'
#
loop_
_entity.id
_entity.type
_entity.pdbx_description
1 polymer ?
#
loop_
_entity_poly.entity_id
_entity_poly.type
_entity_poly.pdbx_seq_one_letter_code
_entity_poly.pdbx_strand_id
1 'polypeptide(L)' 'MLNIFICEDHDIQRAQLENCIENYIKIQEWDCKIILSTGNPDDLLNHLRKYPLTRGLFF' A
#
# COMPACT_ATOMS: atom_id res chain seq x y z
N MET A 1 -1.76 1.09 14.07
CA MET A 1 -2.08 0.85 12.66
C MET A 1 -0.87 1.15 11.80
N LEU A 2 -0.27 0.13 11.18
CA LEU A 2 0.82 0.26 10.22
C LEU A 2 0.23 0.53 8.82
N ASN A 3 0.72 1.59 8.15
CA ASN A 3 0.27 1.93 6.81
C ASN A 3 1.03 1.10 5.77
N ILE A 4 0.34 0.68 4.71
CA ILE A 4 0.91 -0.02 3.58
C ILE A 4 0.62 0.78 2.31
N PHE A 5 1.64 0.91 1.47
CA PHE A 5 1.60 1.58 0.18
C PHE A 5 2.05 0.60 -0.90
N ILE A 6 1.32 0.56 -2.00
CA ILE A 6 1.63 -0.30 -3.14
C ILE A 6 1.81 0.58 -4.39
N CYS A 7 2.94 0.43 -5.07
CA CYS A 7 3.25 1.11 -6.32
C CYS A 7 3.69 0.09 -7.38
N GLU A 8 2.74 -0.44 -8.14
CA GLU A 8 2.96 -1.47 -9.14
C GLU A 8 2.23 -1.09 -10.43
N ASP A 9 2.96 -0.87 -11.53
CA ASP A 9 2.44 -0.33 -12.79
C ASP A 9 1.59 -1.33 -13.56
N HIS A 10 1.78 -2.64 -13.33
CA HIS A 10 0.96 -3.67 -13.95
C HIS A 10 -0.27 -4.03 -13.11
N ASP A 11 -1.46 -3.72 -13.63
CA ASP A 11 -2.74 -3.87 -12.91
C ASP A 11 -2.98 -5.26 -12.32
N ILE A 12 -2.62 -6.33 -13.04
CA ILE A 12 -2.82 -7.71 -12.55
C ILE A 12 -1.86 -8.01 -11.39
N GLN A 13 -0.62 -7.52 -11.44
CA GLN A 13 0.35 -7.72 -10.36
C GLN A 13 -0.06 -6.94 -9.13
N ARG A 14 -0.50 -5.68 -9.32
CA ARG A 14 -1.00 -4.83 -8.25
C ARG A 14 -2.20 -5.47 -7.54
N ALA A 15 -3.17 -5.96 -8.30
CA ALA A 15 -4.32 -6.66 -7.74
C ALA A 15 -3.93 -7.96 -7.00
N GLN A 16 -2.97 -8.72 -7.50
CA GLN A 16 -2.45 -9.92 -6.81
C GLN A 16 -1.78 -9.55 -5.48
N LEU A 17 -0.98 -8.48 -5.47
CA LEU A 17 -0.28 -7.99 -4.29
C LEU A 17 -1.25 -7.45 -3.23
N GLU A 18 -2.23 -6.64 -3.64
CA GLU A 18 -3.32 -6.17 -2.78
C GLU A 18 -4.03 -7.35 -2.10
N ASN A 19 -4.50 -8.32 -2.88
CA ASN A 19 -5.20 -9.50 -2.36
C ASN A 19 -4.33 -10.32 -1.41
N CYS A 20 -3.05 -10.52 -1.74
CA CYS A 20 -2.12 -11.24 -0.89
C CYS A 20 -1.97 -10.54 0.46
N ILE A 21 -1.66 -9.24 0.45
CA ILE A 21 -1.48 -8.43 1.65
C ILE A 21 -2.75 -8.41 2.50
N GLU A 22 -3.92 -8.16 1.90
CA GLU A 22 -5.19 -8.15 2.63
C GLU A 22 -5.50 -9.49 3.31
N ASN A 23 -5.24 -10.60 2.62
CA ASN A 23 -5.46 -11.93 3.17
C ASN A 23 -4.55 -12.20 4.37
N TYR A 24 -3.27 -11.83 4.28
CA TYR A 24 -2.34 -11.97 5.41
C TYR A 24 -2.73 -11.10 6.60
N ILE A 25 -3.13 -9.84 6.36
CA ILE A 25 -3.61 -8.94 7.43
C ILE A 25 -4.81 -9.56 8.16
N LYS A 26 -5.78 -10.12 7.42
CA LYS A 26 -6.98 -10.76 7.99
C LYS A 26 -6.63 -12.02 8.79
N ILE A 27 -5.79 -12.91 8.24
CA ILE A 27 -5.42 -14.19 8.90
C ILE A 27 -4.65 -13.95 10.19
N GLN A 28 -3.77 -12.95 10.21
CA GLN A 28 -2.92 -12.66 11.36
C GLN A 28 -3.52 -11.64 12.33
N GLU A 29 -4.72 -11.13 12.04
CA GLU A 29 -5.39 -10.06 12.79
C GLU A 29 -4.50 -8.83 13.04
N TRP A 30 -3.66 -8.49 12.06
CA TRP A 30 -2.73 -7.38 12.18
C TRP A 30 -3.44 -6.03 12.08
N ASP A 31 -3.02 -5.09 12.92
CA ASP A 31 -3.42 -3.68 12.84
C ASP A 31 -2.64 -2.97 11.72
N CYS A 32 -2.94 -3.36 10.47
CA CYS A 32 -2.33 -2.86 9.24
C CYS A 32 -3.41 -2.44 8.24
N LYS A 33 -3.12 -1.45 7.38
CA LYS A 33 -4.06 -0.99 6.35
C LYS A 33 -3.34 -0.53 5.08
N ILE A 34 -3.84 -0.97 3.92
CA ILE A 34 -3.45 -0.41 2.62
C ILE A 34 -4.07 0.99 2.51
N ILE A 35 -3.22 2.01 2.42
CA ILE A 35 -3.63 3.42 2.35
C ILE A 35 -3.70 3.91 0.90
N LEU A 36 -2.77 3.45 0.07
CA LEU A 36 -2.71 3.78 -1.35
C LEU A 36 -2.19 2.57 -2.11
N SER A 37 -2.88 2.25 -3.19
CA SER A 37 -2.39 1.33 -4.21
C SER A 37 -2.55 2.01 -5.56
N THR A 38 -1.44 2.21 -6.26
CA THR A 38 -1.39 2.96 -7.52
C THR A 38 -0.41 2.30 -8.48
N GLY A 39 -0.62 2.50 -9.78
CA GLY A 39 0.37 2.19 -10.81
C GLY A 39 1.26 3.38 -11.16
N ASN A 40 0.98 4.56 -10.60
CA ASN A 40 1.72 5.78 -10.89
C ASN A 40 2.54 6.23 -9.67
N PRO A 41 3.89 6.29 -9.76
CA PRO A 41 4.74 6.73 -8.66
C PRO A 41 4.46 8.18 -8.24
N ASP A 42 3.98 9.04 -9.12
CA ASP A 42 3.66 10.42 -8.77
C ASP A 42 2.52 10.53 -7.75
N ASP A 43 1.54 9.63 -7.79
CA ASP A 43 0.46 9.60 -6.80
C ASP A 43 1.00 9.29 -5.40
N LEU A 44 1.93 8.34 -5.32
CA LEU A 44 2.61 7.98 -4.07
C LEU A 44 3.47 9.13 -3.55
N LEU A 45 4.29 9.73 -4.42
CA LEU A 45 5.15 10.86 -4.04
C LEU A 45 4.32 12.07 -3.60
N ASN A 46 3.21 12.34 -4.28
CA ASN A 46 2.29 13.42 -3.91
C ASN A 46 1.62 13.14 -2.56
N HIS A 47 1.27 11.88 -2.27
CA HIS A 47 0.79 11.48 -0.94
C HIS A 47 1.84 11.74 0.14
N LEU A 48 3.09 11.32 -0.06
CA LEU A 48 4.17 11.50 0.92
C LEU A 48 4.53 12.97 1.14
N ARG A 49 4.52 13.79 0.08
CA ARG A 49 4.72 15.25 0.21
C ARG A 49 3.61 15.91 1.00
N LYS A 50 2.36 15.49 0.79
CA LYS A 50 1.18 15.99 1.52
C LYS A 50 1.20 15.59 2.98
N TYR A 51 1.73 14.42 3.30
CA TYR A 51 1.82 13.86 4.65
C TYR A 51 3.27 13.47 5.00
N PRO A 52 4.14 14.44 5.29
CA PRO A 52 5.59 14.19 5.44
C PRO A 52 5.97 13.34 6.66
N LEU A 53 5.06 13.17 7.61
CA LEU A 53 5.24 12.29 8.77
C LEU A 53 4.73 10.86 8.52
N THR A 54 4.25 10.55 7.31
CA THR A 54 3.79 9.22 6.94
C THR A 54 4.92 8.21 7.10
N ARG A 55 4.64 7.14 7.84
CA ARG A 55 5.47 5.96 7.98
C ARG A 55 4.65 4.75 7.57
N GLY A 56 5.29 3.78 6.93
CA GLY A 56 4.62 2.58 6.45
C GLY A 56 5.56 1.62 5.75
N LEU A 57 5.01 0.51 5.31
CA LEU A 57 5.66 -0.43 4.39
C LEU A 57 5.33 -0.02 2.95
N PHE A 58 6.31 -0.16 2.07
CA PHE A 58 6.22 0.20 0.66
C PHE A 58 6.55 -1.03 -0.17
N PHE A 59 5.64 -1.37 -1.07
CA PHE A 59 5.77 -2.48 -2.02
C PHE A 59 5.67 -1.94 -3.44
#